data_AF-A0AAD5R2H1-F1
#
_entry.id   AF-A0AAD5R2H1-F1
#
_cell.length_a   1.000
_cell.length_b   1.000
_cell.length_c   1.000
_cell.angle_alpha   90.00
_cell.angle_beta   90.00
_cell.angle_gamma   90.00
#
_symmetry.space_group_name_H-M   'P 1'
#
loop_
_entity.id
_entity.type
_entity.pdbx_description
1 polymer ?
#
loop_
_entity_poly.entity_id
_entity_poly.type
_entity_poly.pdbx_seq_one_letter_code
_entity_poly.pdbx_strand_id
1 'polypeptide(L)' 'MCKAGMDANIESIPSKHLSISGTLTTTNVIMANWSKEMWQSVVNRAVRMLASGPFRSHFFTAIAVVS' A
#
# COMPACT_ATOMS: atom_id res chain seq x y z
N MET A 1 -34.98 9.30 -14.64
CA MET A 1 -34.04 8.21 -14.97
C MET A 1 -32.70 8.85 -15.33
N CYS A 2 -31.74 8.88 -14.40
CA CYS A 2 -30.41 9.40 -14.71
C CYS A 2 -29.63 8.31 -15.45
N LYS A 3 -29.57 8.40 -16.79
CA LYS A 3 -28.65 7.58 -17.58
C LYS A 3 -27.26 8.18 -17.40
N ALA A 4 -26.44 7.56 -16.57
CA ALA A 4 -25.02 7.83 -16.58
C ALA A 4 -24.47 7.37 -17.92
N GLY A 5 -24.29 8.30 -18.87
CA GLY A 5 -23.35 8.09 -19.97
C GLY A 5 -21.94 8.12 -19.37
N MET A 6 -21.46 6.97 -18.87
CA MET A 6 -20.17 6.84 -18.20
C MET A 6 -19.18 6.01 -19.01
N ASP A 7 -19.21 6.15 -20.34
CA ASP A 7 -18.25 5.51 -21.26
C ASP A 7 -17.33 6.55 -21.93
N ALA A 8 -17.14 7.72 -21.33
CA ALA A 8 -16.26 8.75 -21.87
C ALA A 8 -14.96 8.86 -21.05
N ASN A 9 -13.95 8.10 -21.47
CA ASN A 9 -12.53 8.32 -21.16
C ASN A 9 -12.12 8.19 -19.67
N ILE A 10 -12.48 7.07 -19.01
CA ILE A 10 -11.78 6.70 -17.77
C ILE A 10 -10.45 6.07 -18.17
N GLU A 11 -9.44 6.90 -18.43
CA GLU A 11 -8.06 6.43 -18.55
C GLU A 11 -7.64 5.71 -17.26
N SER A 12 -6.79 4.69 -17.40
CA SER A 12 -6.24 3.99 -16.23
C SER A 12 -5.49 4.98 -15.35
N ILE A 13 -5.74 4.96 -14.04
CA ILE A 13 -5.03 5.82 -13.09
C ILE A 13 -3.54 5.51 -13.17
N PRO A 14 -2.68 6.49 -13.49
CA PRO A 14 -1.24 6.26 -13.58
C PRO A 14 -0.67 5.69 -12.27
N SER A 15 0.23 4.70 -12.37
CA SER A 15 0.80 3.96 -11.23
C SER A 15 1.43 4.85 -10.15
N LYS A 16 1.95 6.02 -10.53
CA LYS A 16 2.49 7.03 -9.61
C LYS A 16 1.47 7.55 -8.60
N HIS A 17 0.18 7.53 -8.92
CA HIS A 17 -0.90 7.93 -8.01
C HIS A 17 -1.41 6.78 -7.13
N LEU A 18 -1.02 5.54 -7.45
CA LEU A 18 -1.38 4.32 -6.72
C LEU A 18 -0.24 3.83 -5.82
N SER A 19 0.90 4.51 -5.83
CA SER A 19 2.11 4.11 -5.10
C SER A 19 2.42 5.10 -3.99
N ILE A 20 2.67 4.58 -2.80
CA ILE A 20 3.17 5.35 -1.66
C ILE A 20 4.58 4.83 -1.36
N SER A 21 5.55 5.72 -1.22
CA SER A 21 6.93 5.39 -0.87
C SER A 21 7.41 6.24 0.29
N GLY A 22 8.43 5.74 1.01
CA GLY A 22 9.00 6.41 2.17
C GLY A 22 10.15 5.61 2.78
N THR A 23 10.73 6.16 3.84
CA THR A 23 11.84 5.54 4.57
C THR A 23 11.42 5.27 6.02
N LEU A 24 11.67 4.06 6.50
CA LEU A 24 11.48 3.69 7.89
C LEU A 24 12.83 3.76 8.61
N THR A 25 12.91 4.60 9.63
CA THR A 25 14.08 4.71 10.51
C THR A 25 13.75 4.11 11.87
N THR A 26 14.67 3.29 12.40
CA THR A 26 14.55 2.72 13.74
C THR A 26 15.79 3.03 14.57
N THR A 27 15.59 3.25 15.87
CA THR A 27 16.67 3.36 16.86
C THR A 27 16.96 2.03 17.54
N ASN A 28 16.13 1.00 17.31
CA ASN A 28 16.31 -0.32 17.88
C ASN A 28 17.39 -1.08 17.11
N VAL A 29 18.52 -1.36 17.77
CA VAL A 29 19.70 -2.01 17.17
C VAL A 29 19.38 -3.42 16.64
N ILE A 30 18.45 -4.15 17.26
CA ILE A 30 18.04 -5.47 16.79
C ILE A 30 17.32 -5.33 15.44
N MET A 31 16.35 -4.42 15.35
CA MET A 31 15.59 -4.17 14.13
C MET A 31 16.44 -3.57 13.01
N ALA A 32 17.46 -2.77 13.35
CA ALA A 32 18.40 -2.23 12.37
C ALA A 32 19.19 -3.35 11.66
N ASN A 33 19.43 -4.48 12.35
CA ASN A 33 20.10 -5.65 11.80
C ASN A 33 19.14 -6.67 11.17
N TRP A 34 17.85 -6.35 11.06
CA TRP A 34 16.90 -7.23 10.39
C TRP A 34 17.14 -7.30 8.89
N SER A 35 17.01 -8.51 8.36
CA SER A 35 17.03 -8.75 6.91
C SER A 35 15.83 -8.11 6.21
N LYS A 36 15.92 -7.99 4.89
CA LYS A 36 14.82 -7.47 4.06
C LYS A 36 13.54 -8.28 4.23
N GLU A 37 13.64 -9.61 4.38
CA GLU A 37 12.49 -10.51 4.56
C GLU A 37 11.78 -10.26 5.89
N MET A 38 12.53 -9.97 6.96
CA MET A 38 11.98 -9.60 8.26
C MET A 38 11.23 -8.26 8.17
N TRP A 39 11.82 -7.25 7.53
CA TRP A 39 11.14 -5.98 7.27
C TRP A 39 9.91 -6.14 6.37
N GLN A 40 9.99 -7.01 5.36
CA GLN A 40 8.89 -7.34 4.47
C GLN A 40 7.68 -7.89 5.25
N SER A 41 7.92 -8.71 6.28
CA SER A 41 6.87 -9.20 7.18
C SER A 41 6.13 -8.07 7.91
N VAL A 42 6.88 -7.07 8.40
CA VAL A 42 6.31 -5.90 9.08
C VAL A 42 5.42 -5.09 8.14
N VAL A 43 5.92 -4.73 6.95
CA VAL A 43 5.13 -3.91 6.00
C VAL A 43 3.94 -4.69 5.43
N ASN A 44 4.07 -6.00 5.22
CA ASN A 44 2.94 -6.86 4.85
C ASN A 44 1.85 -6.85 5.93
N ARG A 45 2.23 -6.89 7.21
CA ARG A 45 1.28 -6.78 8.31
C ARG A 45 0.61 -5.40 8.32
N ALA A 46 1.35 -4.32 8.10
CA ALA A 46 0.78 -2.98 8.01
C ALA A 46 -0.28 -2.88 6.90
N VAL A 47 0.02 -3.39 5.70
CA VAL A 47 -0.95 -3.45 4.58
C VAL A 47 -2.19 -4.26 4.95
N ARG A 48 -2.02 -5.43 5.59
CA ARG A 48 -3.16 -6.25 6.04
C ARG A 48 -4.04 -5.49 7.04
N MET A 49 -3.44 -4.76 7.99
CA MET A 49 -4.18 -3.96 8.96
C MET A 49 -4.98 -2.84 8.29
N LEU A 50 -4.39 -2.17 7.29
CA LEU A 50 -5.07 -1.16 6.49
C LEU A 50 -6.23 -1.76 5.68
N ALA A 51 -6.00 -2.93 5.08
CA ALA A 51 -6.99 -3.67 4.30
C ALA A 51 -8.13 -4.23 5.17
N SER A 52 -7.91 -4.51 6.45
CA SER A 52 -8.96 -4.95 7.39
C SER A 52 -9.67 -3.82 8.11
N GLY A 53 -9.14 -2.59 8.05
CA GLY A 53 -9.58 -1.45 8.85
C GLY A 53 -10.51 -0.49 8.10
N PRO A 54 -10.67 0.74 8.63
CA PRO A 54 -11.49 1.80 8.01
C PRO A 54 -11.10 2.15 6.58
N PHE A 55 -9.84 1.87 6.19
CA PHE A 55 -9.31 2.14 4.86
C PHE A 55 -9.44 0.96 3.88
N ARG A 56 -10.18 -0.10 4.22
CA ARG A 56 -10.30 -1.33 3.42
C ARG A 56 -10.55 -1.10 1.93
N SER A 57 -11.46 -0.19 1.58
CA SER A 57 -11.80 0.13 0.18
C SER A 57 -10.61 0.65 -0.64
N HIS A 58 -9.62 1.25 0.01
CA HIS A 58 -8.44 1.82 -0.63
C HIS A 58 -7.25 0.85 -0.68
N PHE A 59 -7.22 -0.17 0.20
CA PHE A 59 -6.06 -1.05 0.37
C PHE A 59 -6.35 -2.54 0.12
N PHE A 60 -7.54 -2.91 -0.34
CA PHE A 60 -7.95 -4.31 -0.50
C PHE A 60 -7.02 -5.13 -1.43
N THR A 61 -6.39 -4.47 -2.41
CA THR A 61 -5.41 -5.05 -3.36
C THR A 61 -4.01 -4.47 -3.19
N ALA A 62 -3.77 -3.71 -2.12
CA ALA A 62 -2.46 -3.11 -1.89
C ALA A 62 -1.40 -4.19 -1.61
N ILE A 63 -0.19 -3.94 -2.07
CA ILE A 63 0.99 -4.77 -1.84
C ILE A 63 2.10 -3.85 -1.35
N ALA A 64 2.87 -4.31 -0.35
CA ALA A 64 4.06 -3.61 0.12
C ALA A 64 5.33 -4.30 -0.39
N VAL A 65 6.38 -3.52 -0.60
CA VAL A 65 7.70 -4.00 -1.01
C VAL A 65 8.77 -3.24 -0.23
N VAL A 66 9.81 -3.96 0.20
CA VAL A 66 11.05 -3.39 0.78
C VAL A 66 12.17 -3.51 -0.25
N SER A 67 12.79 -2.38 -0.60
CA SER A 67 13.85 -2.27 -1.62
C SER A 67 15.22 -2.01 -1.02
#